data_AF-A0A1H4GAK8-F1
#
_entry.id   AF-A0A1H4GAK8-F1
#
_cell.length_a   1.000
_cell.length_b   1.000
_cell.length_c   1.000
_cell.angle_alpha   90.00
_cell.angle_beta   90.00
_cell.angle_gamma   90.00
#
_symmetry.space_group_name_H-M   'P 1'
#
loop_
_entity.id
_entity.type
_entity.pdbx_description
1 polymer ?
#
loop_
_entity_poly.entity_id
_entity_poly.type
_entity_poly.pdbx_seq_one_letter_code
_entity_poly.pdbx_strand_id
1 'polypeptide(L)'
;MINKSPLSIELYNTLIQDGYQERFAKLVTDNLNTDFTARRMLGYLAHYDHLPEVEIADEMLAILSDRKQIMDKKAAESYNATWNNYQQSGIFDNIDE
;
A
#
# COMPACT_ATOMS: atom_id res chain seq x y z
N MET A 1 -12.08 -4.59 -14.71
CA MET A 1 -12.39 -4.88 -13.29
C MET A 1 -11.04 -4.97 -12.58
N ILE A 2 -10.79 -4.16 -11.54
CA ILE A 2 -9.55 -4.29 -10.75
C ILE A 2 -9.61 -5.66 -10.09
N ASN A 3 -8.60 -6.50 -10.33
CA ASN A 3 -8.57 -7.84 -9.74
C ASN A 3 -8.16 -7.69 -8.26
N LYS A 4 -9.08 -7.94 -7.33
CA LYS A 4 -8.80 -7.89 -5.89
C LYS A 4 -7.97 -9.11 -5.50
N SER A 5 -7.00 -8.91 -4.63
CA SER A 5 -6.29 -10.04 -4.03
C SER A 5 -7.21 -10.84 -3.11
N PRO A 6 -6.87 -12.11 -2.78
CA PRO A 6 -7.66 -12.93 -1.86
C PRO A 6 -7.95 -12.25 -0.53
N LEU A 7 -6.96 -11.59 0.09
CA LEU A 7 -7.18 -10.88 1.37
C LEU A 7 -8.00 -9.60 1.20
N SER A 8 -7.97 -8.97 0.03
CA SER A 8 -8.83 -7.81 -0.25
C SER A 8 -10.30 -8.23 -0.38
N ILE A 9 -10.57 -9.43 -0.92
CA ILE A 9 -11.90 -10.04 -0.94
C ILE A 9 -12.34 -10.41 0.49
N GLU A 10 -11.44 -10.97 1.30
CA GLU A 10 -11.70 -11.26 2.71
C GLU A 10 -12.08 -9.99 3.48
N LEU A 11 -11.27 -8.93 3.36
CA LEU A 11 -11.57 -7.63 3.96
C LEU A 11 -12.93 -7.08 3.54
N TYR A 12 -13.31 -7.24 2.26
CA TYR A 12 -14.63 -6.83 1.79
C TYR A 12 -15.72 -7.59 2.53
N ASN A 13 -15.61 -8.91 2.60
CA ASN A 13 -16.58 -9.76 3.27
C ASN A 13 -16.67 -9.45 4.77
N THR A 14 -15.54 -9.20 5.44
CA THR A 14 -15.50 -8.77 6.85
C THR A 14 -16.31 -7.48 7.05
N LEU A 15 -16.07 -6.45 6.22
CA LEU A 15 -16.81 -5.19 6.36
C LEU A 15 -18.33 -5.36 6.11
N ILE A 16 -18.72 -6.24 5.18
CA ILE A 16 -20.15 -6.55 4.96
C ILE A 16 -20.74 -7.27 6.17
N GLN A 17 -20.01 -8.23 6.76
CA GLN A 17 -20.45 -8.98 7.94
C GLN A 17 -20.59 -8.10 9.18
N ASP A 18 -19.70 -7.11 9.32
CA ASP A 18 -19.73 -6.13 10.42
C ASP A 18 -20.82 -5.06 10.24
N GLY A 19 -21.57 -5.10 9.14
CA GLY A 19 -22.74 -4.25 8.90
C GLY A 19 -22.45 -2.92 8.19
N TYR A 20 -21.25 -2.71 7.66
CA TYR A 20 -20.94 -1.51 6.89
C TYR A 20 -21.63 -1.53 5.51
N GLN A 21 -21.88 -0.34 4.97
CA GLN A 21 -22.52 -0.21 3.66
C GLN A 21 -21.62 -0.79 2.55
N GLU A 22 -22.24 -1.46 1.58
CA GLU A 22 -21.53 -2.04 0.43
C GLU A 22 -20.65 -1.02 -0.30
N ARG A 23 -21.17 0.21 -0.48
CA ARG A 23 -20.42 1.31 -1.11
C ARG A 23 -19.15 1.65 -0.34
N PHE A 24 -19.20 1.64 0.99
CA PHE A 24 -18.06 1.91 1.84
C PHE A 24 -17.04 0.75 1.78
N ALA A 25 -17.50 -0.49 1.97
CA ALA A 25 -16.65 -1.68 1.87
C ALA A 25 -15.94 -1.78 0.51
N LYS A 26 -16.66 -1.47 -0.58
CA LYS A 26 -16.08 -1.44 -1.93
C LYS A 26 -15.01 -0.36 -2.06
N LEU A 27 -15.26 0.85 -1.55
CA LEU A 27 -14.30 1.96 -1.59
C LEU A 27 -13.01 1.59 -0.85
N VAL A 28 -13.11 1.04 0.36
CA VAL A 28 -11.97 0.62 1.16
C VAL A 28 -11.16 -0.43 0.41
N THR A 29 -11.81 -1.49 -0.08
CA THR A 29 -11.11 -2.62 -0.71
C THR A 29 -10.64 -2.36 -2.13
N ASP A 30 -11.21 -1.38 -2.85
CA ASP A 30 -10.67 -0.93 -4.14
C ASP A 30 -9.33 -0.20 -3.95
N ASN A 31 -9.16 0.52 -2.84
CA ASN A 31 -7.91 1.19 -2.49
C ASN A 31 -6.89 0.25 -1.84
N LEU A 32 -7.37 -0.70 -1.02
CA LEU A 32 -6.58 -1.74 -0.36
C LEU A 32 -6.68 -3.08 -1.14
N ASN A 33 -6.38 -3.01 -2.44
CA ASN A 33 -6.60 -4.11 -3.38
C ASN A 33 -5.51 -5.20 -3.41
N THR A 34 -4.42 -5.03 -2.66
CA THR A 34 -3.31 -5.99 -2.55
C THR A 34 -3.35 -6.72 -1.21
N ASP A 35 -2.77 -7.93 -1.17
CA ASP A 35 -2.69 -8.69 0.08
C ASP A 35 -1.90 -7.94 1.17
N PHE A 36 -0.88 -7.18 0.77
CA PHE A 36 -0.08 -6.38 1.71
C PHE A 36 -0.94 -5.32 2.43
N THR A 37 -1.71 -4.54 1.67
CA THR A 37 -2.55 -3.48 2.23
C THR A 37 -3.78 -4.03 2.94
N ALA A 38 -4.42 -5.05 2.39
CA ALA A 38 -5.62 -5.65 2.98
C ALA A 38 -5.32 -6.36 4.31
N ARG A 39 -4.18 -7.07 4.40
CA ARG A 39 -3.73 -7.70 5.65
C ARG A 39 -3.56 -6.70 6.79
N ARG A 40 -3.03 -5.49 6.50
CA ARG A 40 -2.87 -4.45 7.51
C ARG A 40 -4.22 -3.98 8.04
N MET A 41 -5.17 -3.72 7.15
CA MET A 41 -6.53 -3.34 7.58
C MET A 41 -7.23 -4.46 8.35
N LEU A 42 -7.15 -5.72 7.89
CA LEU A 42 -7.69 -6.86 8.63
C LEU A 42 -7.06 -6.98 10.03
N GLY A 43 -5.74 -6.79 10.15
CA GLY A 43 -5.06 -6.78 11.42
C GLY A 43 -5.50 -5.63 12.33
N TYR A 44 -5.71 -4.44 11.76
CA TYR A 44 -6.24 -3.30 12.51
C TYR A 44 -7.66 -3.58 13.03
N LEU A 45 -8.55 -4.04 12.15
CA LEU A 45 -9.95 -4.36 12.50
C LEU A 45 -10.04 -5.46 13.56
N ALA A 46 -9.12 -6.44 13.57
CA ALA A 46 -9.12 -7.54 14.53
C ALA A 46 -8.98 -7.11 16.00
N HIS A 47 -8.62 -5.85 16.27
CA HIS A 47 -8.52 -5.30 17.62
C HIS A 47 -9.78 -4.60 18.12
N TYR A 48 -10.84 -4.52 17.30
CA TYR A 48 -12.05 -3.77 17.60
C TYR A 48 -13.31 -4.58 17.27
N ASP A 49 -14.34 -4.46 18.10
CA ASP A 49 -15.63 -5.11 17.84
C ASP A 49 -16.44 -4.38 16.75
N HIS A 50 -16.37 -3.04 16.73
CA HIS A 50 -16.97 -2.19 15.70
C HIS A 50 -16.31 -0.81 15.72
N LEU A 51 -16.06 -0.23 14.54
CA LEU A 51 -15.42 1.07 14.39
C LEU A 51 -16.32 2.03 13.60
N PRO A 52 -16.31 3.33 13.89
CA PRO A 52 -16.88 4.31 12.98
C PRO A 52 -16.19 4.24 11.61
N GLU A 53 -16.95 4.45 10.52
CA GLU A 53 -16.40 4.48 9.15
C GLU A 53 -15.24 5.48 9.00
N VAL A 54 -15.24 6.57 9.79
CA VAL A 54 -14.18 7.58 9.80
C VAL A 54 -12.85 7.01 10.26
N GLU A 55 -12.83 6.17 11.29
CA GLU A 55 -11.60 5.54 11.81
C GLU A 55 -11.03 4.52 10.80
N ILE A 56 -11.91 3.77 10.12
CA ILE A 56 -11.51 2.85 9.05
C ILE A 56 -10.96 3.62 7.85
N ALA A 57 -11.56 4.76 7.51
CA ALA A 57 -11.07 5.61 6.43
C ALA A 57 -9.70 6.23 6.77
N ASP A 58 -9.50 6.67 8.01
CA ASP A 58 -8.21 7.22 8.46
C ASP A 58 -7.11 6.15 8.40
N GLU A 59 -7.35 4.95 8.93
CA GLU A 59 -6.39 3.86 8.84
C GLU A 59 -6.12 3.45 7.38
N MET A 60 -7.13 3.47 6.51
CA MET A 60 -6.92 3.25 5.07
C MET A 60 -5.95 4.29 4.49
N LEU A 61 -6.11 5.56 4.82
CA LEU A 61 -5.22 6.64 4.36
C LEU A 61 -3.80 6.47 4.93
N ALA A 62 -3.67 6.07 6.20
CA ALA A 62 -2.39 5.76 6.81
C ALA A 62 -1.66 4.62 6.08
N ILE A 63 -2.35 3.51 5.82
CA ILE A 63 -1.79 2.37 5.07
C ILE A 63 -1.36 2.77 3.64
N LEU A 64 -2.14 3.61 2.97
CA LEU A 64 -1.81 4.10 1.63
C LEU A 64 -0.59 5.03 1.63
N SER A 65 -0.47 5.88 2.66
CA SER A 65 0.68 6.76 2.87
C SER A 65 1.95 5.93 3.11
N ASP A 66 1.90 4.94 4.00
CA ASP A 66 3.01 4.02 4.26
C ASP A 66 3.46 3.30 2.98
N ARG A 67 2.50 2.80 2.19
CA ARG A 67 2.79 2.16 0.91
C ARG A 67 3.52 3.09 -0.03
N LYS A 68 3.09 4.36 -0.12
CA LYS A 68 3.75 5.37 -0.95
C LYS A 68 5.18 5.63 -0.49
N GLN A 69 5.42 5.80 0.81
CA GLN A 69 6.77 6.01 1.34
C GLN A 69 7.72 4.83 1.02
N ILE A 70 7.23 3.59 1.11
CA ILE A 70 8.01 2.40 0.75
C ILE A 70 8.37 2.41 -0.75
N MET A 71 7.43 2.79 -1.62
CA MET A 71 7.70 2.89 -3.06
C MET A 71 8.72 3.98 -3.39
N ASP A 72 8.56 5.16 -2.80
CA ASP A 72 9.45 6.29 -2.99
C ASP A 72 10.88 5.94 -2.52
N LYS A 73 11.01 5.25 -1.38
CA LYS A 73 12.29 4.74 -0.88
C LYS A 73 12.94 3.75 -1.85
N LYS A 74 12.19 2.77 -2.37
CA LYS A 74 12.71 1.79 -3.34
C LYS A 74 13.17 2.44 -4.65
N ALA A 75 12.44 3.45 -5.13
CA ALA A 75 12.83 4.21 -6.30
C ALA A 75 14.15 4.95 -6.06
N ALA A 76 14.29 5.64 -4.92
CA ALA A 76 15.53 6.32 -4.54
C ALA A 76 16.72 5.35 -4.41
N GLU A 77 16.53 4.19 -3.78
CA GLU A 77 17.56 3.13 -3.69
C GLU A 77 17.98 2.62 -5.08
N SER A 78 17.03 2.45 -6.00
CA SER A 78 17.33 2.06 -7.38
C SER A 78 18.16 3.10 -8.12
N TYR A 79 17.81 4.39 -8.00
CA TYR A 79 18.58 5.47 -8.63
C TYR A 79 20.00 5.56 -8.07
N ASN A 80 20.15 5.43 -6.75
CA ASN A 80 21.45 5.44 -6.10
C ASN A 80 22.31 4.25 -6.55
N ALA A 81 21.74 3.05 -6.67
CA ALA A 81 22.47 1.88 -7.15
C ALA A 81 22.94 2.06 -8.61
N THR A 82 22.08 2.60 -9.48
CA THR A 82 22.46 2.91 -10.86
C THR A 82 23.56 3.96 -10.94
N TRP A 83 23.47 5.02 -10.14
CA TRP A 83 24.50 6.06 -10.07
C TRP A 83 25.86 5.51 -9.60
N ASN A 84 25.86 4.71 -8.53
CA ASN A 84 27.07 4.07 -8.00
C ASN A 84 27.73 3.15 -9.04
N ASN A 85 26.92 2.41 -9.82
CA ASN A 85 27.44 1.57 -10.90
C ASN A 85 28.12 2.41 -12.00
N TYR A 86 27.53 3.54 -12.40
CA TYR A 86 28.14 4.41 -13.41
C TYR A 86 29.48 5.00 -12.94
N GLN A 87 29.53 5.48 -11.70
CA GLN A 87 30.78 5.94 -11.07
C GLN A 87 31.84 4.83 -11.04
N GLN A 88 31.49 3.61 -10.62
CA GLN A 88 32.43 2.49 -10.60
C GLN A 88 32.88 2.03 -11.99
N SER A 89 32.05 2.18 -13.01
CA SER A 89 32.40 1.83 -14.38
C SER A 89 33.33 2.84 -15.08
N GLY A 90 33.69 3.95 -14.42
CA GLY A 90 34.59 4.96 -14.98
C GLY A 90 34.04 5.69 -16.20
N ILE A 91 32.71 5.68 -16.40
CA ILE A 91 32.05 6.29 -17.57
C ILE A 91 32.33 7.80 -17.66
N PHE A 92 32.61 8.44 -16.54
CA PHE A 92 32.89 9.87 -16.46
C PHE A 92 34.39 10.20 -16.45
N ASP A 93 35.28 9.21 -16.46
CA ASP A 93 36.72 9.42 -16.29
C ASP A 93 37.39 10.08 -17.51
N ASN A 94 36.72 10.09 -18.67
CA ASN A 94 37.24 10.67 -19.93
C ASN A 94 36.54 11.98 -20.35
N ILE A 95 35.80 12.65 -19.47
CA ILE A 95 35.06 13.89 -19.81
C ILE A 95 35.89 15.16 -19.53
N ASP A 96 37.03 15.01 -18.84
CA ASP A 96 37.90 16.13 -18.45
C ASP A 96 39.16 16.32 -19.35
N GLU A 97 39.21 15.73 -20.55
CA GLU A 97 40.19 16.07 -21.63
C GLU A 97 39.53 16.87 -22.76
#